data_AF-A0AAN9I7R9-F1
#
_entry.id   AF-A0AAN9I7R9-F1
#
_cell.length_a   1.000
_cell.length_b   1.000
_cell.length_c   1.000
_cell.angle_alpha   90.00
_cell.angle_beta   90.00
_cell.angle_gamma   90.00
#
_symmetry.space_group_name_H-M   'P 1'
#
loop_
_entity.id
_entity.type
_entity.pdbx_description
1 polymer ?
#
loop_
_entity_poly.entity_id
_entity_poly.type
_entity_poly.pdbx_seq_one_letter_code
_entity_poly.pdbx_strand_id
1 'polypeptide(L)'
;MILYIGVIDKNNNEVQCYSIPKNASDPFLTEWLKPDALNPIALPNGLNGKKFRDPTTAWQSKDGHWKMLVGGIRKHRGMAYLYKSREFLNWVRAKHPIHSVANTGNWEYPDFYPVSLRGKVGLDTSTIRAHVKHVLKISLDMKRYDYYTVGTYLSNKDKYIPDNTSEDGWGGLRYHDGNFYASKSFFDPSKNRRILQLVQWPVEELNSLREKEVKLRNQKLKKGDYAEVKGITAAQADVEVTFSFSGLSNAEAFDPSSSLNIGLYKPSFAGFVDVNLANKKLSLRTLIDHSIVEGFGAGGKTIILSRVHPTLAVKNQAHLFVFNNGTEQITVESMEAWSMKSARIN
;
A
#
# COMPACT_ATOMS: atom_id res chain seq x y z
N MET A 1 23.14 2.48 -2.37
CA MET A 1 23.23 2.58 -0.90
C MET A 1 21.87 2.31 -0.31
N ILE A 2 21.82 1.60 0.82
CA ILE A 2 20.60 1.32 1.58
C ILE A 2 20.75 1.95 2.97
N LEU A 3 19.68 2.57 3.46
CA LEU A 3 19.54 2.97 4.86
C LEU A 3 18.70 1.91 5.59
N TYR A 4 19.15 1.45 6.75
CA TYR A 4 18.48 0.38 7.49
C TYR A 4 18.67 0.54 9.00
N ILE A 5 17.96 -0.28 9.78
CA ILE A 5 18.02 -0.25 11.24
C ILE A 5 19.07 -1.23 11.75
N GLY A 6 19.97 -0.77 12.61
CA GLY A 6 20.84 -1.60 13.43
C GLY A 6 20.29 -1.75 14.85
N VAL A 7 20.63 -2.85 15.51
CA VAL A 7 20.41 -3.04 16.96
C VAL A 7 21.79 -3.20 17.60
N ILE A 8 22.11 -2.35 18.59
CA ILE A 8 23.50 -2.19 19.07
C ILE A 8 23.74 -2.67 20.50
N ASP A 9 22.70 -3.07 21.23
CA ASP A 9 22.85 -3.56 22.61
C ASP A 9 21.75 -4.55 23.01
N LYS A 10 21.92 -5.15 24.20
CA LYS A 10 20.97 -6.09 24.81
C LYS A 10 19.62 -5.43 25.16
N ASN A 11 19.56 -4.10 25.18
CA ASN A 11 18.33 -3.36 25.43
C ASN A 11 17.52 -3.14 24.14
N ASN A 12 17.97 -3.71 23.02
CA ASN A 12 17.36 -3.54 21.70
C ASN A 12 17.26 -2.06 21.29
N ASN A 13 18.29 -1.26 21.62
CA ASN A 13 18.34 0.11 21.11
C ASN A 13 18.61 0.09 19.60
N GLU A 14 17.69 0.73 18.89
CA GLU A 14 17.69 0.90 17.44
C GLU A 14 18.52 2.12 17.05
N VAL A 15 19.27 1.98 15.97
CA VAL A 15 20.09 3.02 15.34
C VAL A 15 19.94 2.96 13.83
N GLN A 16 20.28 4.03 13.12
CA GLN A 16 20.25 4.01 11.67
C GLN A 16 21.65 3.77 11.13
N CYS A 17 21.74 2.82 10.21
CA CYS A 17 22.95 2.38 9.55
C CYS A 17 22.80 2.51 8.04
N TYR A 18 23.91 2.35 7.33
CA TYR A 18 23.89 2.22 5.87
C TYR A 18 24.73 1.06 5.37
N SER A 19 24.42 0.62 4.16
CA SER A 19 25.22 -0.31 3.38
C SER A 19 25.36 0.16 1.94
N ILE A 20 26.44 -0.27 1.29
CA ILE A 20 26.73 0.03 -0.13
C ILE A 20 26.97 -1.28 -0.88
N PRO A 21 26.63 -1.37 -2.18
CA PRO A 21 26.95 -2.56 -2.95
C PRO A 21 28.47 -2.73 -2.98
N LYS A 22 28.95 -3.96 -2.78
CA LYS A 22 30.37 -4.30 -2.86
C LYS A 22 30.89 -4.14 -4.30
N ASN A 23 30.03 -4.40 -5.27
CA ASN A 23 30.27 -4.20 -6.69
C ASN A 23 29.09 -3.47 -7.32
N ALA A 24 29.25 -2.19 -7.66
CA ALA A 24 28.19 -1.40 -8.30
C ALA A 24 27.92 -1.80 -9.77
N SER A 25 28.83 -2.57 -10.39
CA SER A 25 28.67 -3.10 -11.74
C SER A 25 27.93 -4.44 -11.77
N ASP A 26 27.69 -5.09 -10.62
CA ASP A 26 26.81 -6.26 -10.54
C ASP A 26 25.35 -5.80 -10.71
N PRO A 27 24.67 -6.18 -11.80
CA PRO A 27 23.29 -5.75 -12.03
C PRO A 27 22.30 -6.29 -10.98
N PHE A 28 22.67 -7.35 -10.26
CA PHE A 28 21.84 -7.95 -9.22
C PHE A 28 22.15 -7.44 -7.82
N LEU A 29 23.27 -6.70 -7.65
CA LEU A 29 23.74 -6.15 -6.37
C LEU A 29 23.67 -7.21 -5.25
N THR A 30 24.31 -8.36 -5.46
CA THR A 30 24.18 -9.53 -4.58
C THR A 30 24.95 -9.39 -3.26
N GLU A 31 26.10 -8.71 -3.27
CA GLU A 31 26.94 -8.50 -2.10
C GLU A 31 26.91 -7.03 -1.63
N TRP A 32 26.78 -6.83 -0.31
CA TRP A 32 26.70 -5.52 0.33
C TRP A 32 27.73 -5.36 1.44
N LEU A 33 28.44 -4.23 1.45
CA LEU A 33 29.35 -3.84 2.51
C LEU A 33 28.62 -2.98 3.54
N LYS A 34 28.83 -3.29 4.82
CA LYS A 34 28.39 -2.50 5.97
C LYS A 34 29.64 -1.86 6.59
N PRO A 35 29.86 -0.55 6.44
CA PRO A 35 31.07 0.08 6.95
C PRO A 35 31.02 0.25 8.47
N ASP A 36 31.47 -0.75 9.23
CA ASP A 36 31.38 -0.78 10.70
C ASP A 36 32.03 0.43 11.37
N ALA A 37 33.13 0.95 10.81
CA ALA A 37 33.80 2.15 11.32
C ALA A 37 32.97 3.44 11.20
N LEU A 38 31.93 3.44 10.35
CA LEU A 38 31.06 4.60 10.09
C LEU A 38 29.62 4.38 10.57
N ASN A 39 29.23 3.14 10.82
CA ASN A 39 27.93 2.82 11.40
C ASN A 39 28.01 2.90 12.94
N PRO A 40 26.94 3.36 13.61
CA PRO A 40 25.72 3.92 13.04
C PRO A 40 25.88 5.37 12.59
N ILE A 41 25.13 5.74 11.55
CA ILE A 41 25.12 7.09 10.97
C ILE A 41 24.11 8.04 11.62
N ALA A 42 23.13 7.49 12.35
CA ALA A 42 22.23 8.28 13.19
C ALA A 42 21.87 7.54 14.47
N LEU A 43 22.09 8.21 15.59
CA LEU A 43 21.74 7.75 16.93
C LEU A 43 20.41 8.36 17.40
N PRO A 44 19.67 7.70 18.31
CA PRO A 44 18.42 8.24 18.85
C PRO A 44 18.64 9.53 19.66
N ASN A 45 19.77 9.70 20.36
CA ASN A 45 20.18 10.89 21.12
C ASN A 45 19.02 11.69 21.78
N GLY A 46 18.62 11.25 22.97
CA GLY A 46 17.52 11.84 23.74
C GLY A 46 16.11 11.42 23.27
N LEU A 47 16.02 10.44 22.37
CA LEU A 47 14.78 9.75 21.99
C LEU A 47 14.68 8.38 22.68
N ASN A 48 13.51 7.77 22.58
CA ASN A 48 13.34 6.37 22.97
C ASN A 48 14.04 5.46 21.96
N GLY A 49 15.18 4.88 22.35
CA GLY A 49 15.97 4.01 21.48
C GLY A 49 15.27 2.73 21.02
N LYS A 50 14.21 2.26 21.71
CA LYS A 50 13.45 1.07 21.30
C LYS A 50 12.36 1.35 20.27
N LYS A 51 12.18 2.62 19.90
CA LYS A 51 11.11 3.12 19.04
C LYS A 51 11.69 4.21 18.11
N PHE A 52 12.80 3.89 17.46
CA PHE A 52 13.56 4.77 16.58
C PHE A 52 14.01 3.97 15.35
N ARG A 53 13.12 3.87 14.36
CA ARG A 53 13.24 2.87 13.30
C ARG A 53 12.69 3.33 11.95
N ASP A 54 13.00 2.53 10.95
CA ASP A 54 12.46 2.56 9.60
C ASP A 54 12.80 3.85 8.84
N PRO A 55 14.07 4.06 8.44
CA PRO A 55 14.46 5.24 7.68
C PRO A 55 13.77 5.24 6.31
N THR A 56 13.34 6.42 5.84
CA THR A 56 12.76 6.59 4.50
C THR A 56 13.84 6.51 3.42
N THR A 57 13.38 6.39 2.17
CA THR A 57 14.16 6.90 1.03
C THR A 57 14.47 8.38 1.30
N ALA A 58 15.72 8.78 1.12
CA ALA A 58 16.13 10.16 1.30
C ALA A 58 15.77 11.02 0.08
N TRP A 59 15.61 12.32 0.29
CA TRP A 59 15.43 13.30 -0.79
C TRP A 59 16.41 14.45 -0.63
N GLN A 60 16.82 15.04 -1.75
CA GLN A 60 17.72 16.19 -1.74
C GLN A 60 16.90 17.48 -1.85
N SER A 61 17.13 18.42 -0.94
CA SER A 61 16.57 19.77 -1.05
C SER A 61 17.47 20.70 -1.86
N LYS A 62 16.87 21.78 -2.38
CA LYS A 62 17.54 22.77 -3.25
C LYS A 62 18.76 23.45 -2.62
N ASP A 63 18.87 23.42 -1.28
CA ASP A 63 20.00 23.95 -0.50
C ASP A 63 21.18 22.95 -0.38
N GLY A 64 21.10 21.81 -1.07
CA GLY A 64 22.14 20.78 -1.11
C GLY A 64 22.14 19.83 0.08
N HIS A 65 21.14 19.89 0.97
CA HIS A 65 21.00 18.91 2.04
C HIS A 65 20.18 17.70 1.59
N TRP A 66 20.68 16.51 1.87
CA TRP A 66 19.88 15.30 1.95
C TRP A 66 19.04 15.29 3.22
N LYS A 67 17.82 14.77 3.09
CA LYS A 67 16.84 14.65 4.16
C LYS A 67 16.28 13.24 4.19
N MET A 68 16.08 12.71 5.38
CA MET A 68 15.38 11.43 5.62
C MET A 68 14.47 11.56 6.83
N LEU A 69 13.42 10.74 6.88
CA LEU A 69 12.61 10.59 8.08
C LEU A 69 12.95 9.28 8.78
N VAL A 70 12.84 9.29 10.11
CA VAL A 70 12.86 8.09 10.94
C VAL A 70 11.60 8.10 11.80
N GLY A 71 10.91 6.97 11.83
CA GLY A 71 9.71 6.77 12.62
C GLY A 71 10.03 6.69 14.11
N GLY A 72 9.07 7.09 14.94
CA GLY A 72 9.17 6.88 16.36
C GLY A 72 8.04 7.50 17.16
N ILE A 73 8.30 7.70 18.45
CA ILE A 73 7.33 8.22 19.41
C ILE A 73 7.96 9.21 20.38
N ARG A 74 7.16 10.17 20.86
CA ARG A 74 7.48 11.01 22.02
C ARG A 74 6.28 11.03 22.98
N LYS A 75 6.41 10.39 24.14
CA LYS A 75 5.27 10.12 25.05
C LYS A 75 4.16 9.37 24.29
N HIS A 76 2.98 9.96 24.09
CA HIS A 76 1.88 9.38 23.33
C HIS A 76 1.75 9.95 21.90
N ARG A 77 2.73 10.72 21.44
CA ARG A 77 2.72 11.40 20.14
C ARG A 77 3.55 10.63 19.12
N GLY A 78 2.97 10.26 18.00
CA GLY A 78 3.67 9.67 16.87
C GLY A 78 4.52 10.71 16.14
N MET A 79 5.70 10.33 15.70
CA MET A 79 6.73 11.25 15.24
C MET A 79 7.34 10.80 13.93
N ALA A 80 7.45 11.72 12.97
CA ALA A 80 8.33 11.59 11.82
C ALA A 80 9.55 12.50 12.04
N TYR A 81 10.60 11.95 12.65
CA TYR A 81 11.82 12.69 12.96
C TYR A 81 12.59 12.99 11.68
N LEU A 82 12.92 14.26 11.44
CA LEU A 82 13.70 14.68 10.29
C LEU A 82 15.20 14.68 10.62
N TYR A 83 16.00 14.09 9.74
CA TYR A 83 17.46 14.13 9.77
C TYR A 83 17.99 14.79 8.50
N LYS A 84 19.14 15.46 8.62
CA LYS A 84 19.80 16.17 7.51
C LYS A 84 21.26 15.77 7.40
N SER A 85 21.77 15.70 6.17
CA SER A 85 23.19 15.48 5.86
C SER A 85 23.55 16.23 4.56
N ARG A 86 24.80 16.68 4.37
CA ARG A 86 25.23 17.22 3.05
C ARG A 86 25.82 16.12 2.16
N GLU A 87 26.40 15.12 2.79
CA GLU A 87 27.26 14.09 2.20
C GLU A 87 26.68 12.68 2.36
N PHE A 88 25.50 12.55 2.97
CA PHE A 88 24.78 11.30 3.22
C PHE A 88 25.39 10.39 4.31
N LEU A 89 26.48 10.81 4.96
CA LEU A 89 27.17 10.02 5.99
C LEU A 89 26.87 10.51 7.40
N ASN A 90 27.11 11.80 7.70
CA ASN A 90 26.78 12.34 9.01
C ASN A 90 25.37 12.92 9.01
N TRP A 91 24.48 12.32 9.80
CA TRP A 91 23.09 12.75 9.88
C TRP A 91 22.79 13.44 11.20
N VAL A 92 22.36 14.70 11.11
CA VAL A 92 21.98 15.50 12.27
C VAL A 92 20.46 15.61 12.35
N ARG A 93 19.90 15.29 13.51
CA ARG A 93 18.46 15.44 13.76
C ARG A 93 18.08 16.92 13.75
N ALA A 94 17.04 17.28 12.99
CA ALA A 94 16.46 18.60 13.04
C ALA A 94 15.82 18.89 14.42
N LYS A 95 15.75 20.17 14.79
CA LYS A 95 15.13 20.59 16.06
C LYS A 95 13.66 20.17 16.18
N HIS A 96 12.94 20.19 15.07
CA HIS A 96 11.53 19.84 14.97
C HIS A 96 11.34 18.64 14.02
N PRO A 97 10.39 17.73 14.29
CA PRO A 97 10.01 16.71 13.30
C PRO A 97 9.38 17.39 12.08
N ILE A 98 9.34 16.69 10.95
CA ILE A 98 8.62 17.20 9.77
C ILE A 98 7.11 17.29 10.04
N HIS A 99 6.60 16.31 10.81
CA HIS A 99 5.21 16.16 11.19
C HIS A 99 5.06 15.24 12.40
N SER A 100 3.94 15.36 13.13
CA SER A 100 3.62 14.51 14.28
C SER A 100 2.16 14.65 14.67
N VAL A 101 1.59 13.64 15.32
CA VAL A 101 0.19 13.63 15.79
C VAL A 101 0.08 13.05 17.18
N ALA A 102 -0.73 13.67 18.04
CA ALA A 102 -0.95 13.20 19.40
C ALA A 102 -1.84 11.96 19.42
N ASN A 103 -1.63 11.08 20.40
CA ASN A 103 -2.47 9.91 20.66
C ASN A 103 -2.54 8.90 19.49
N THR A 104 -1.52 8.85 18.64
CA THR A 104 -1.41 7.84 17.56
C THR A 104 -0.40 6.74 17.88
N GLY A 105 0.27 6.80 19.03
CA GLY A 105 1.29 5.81 19.39
C GLY A 105 2.55 5.91 18.52
N ASN A 106 3.25 4.79 18.37
CA ASN A 106 4.49 4.74 17.60
C ASN A 106 4.21 4.77 16.09
N TRP A 107 4.97 5.59 15.36
CA TRP A 107 4.96 5.60 13.90
C TRP A 107 6.07 4.71 13.36
N GLU A 108 5.69 3.72 12.58
CA GLU A 108 6.58 2.78 11.91
C GLU A 108 6.54 3.01 10.40
N TYR A 109 7.56 2.52 9.69
CA TYR A 109 7.66 2.54 8.23
C TYR A 109 7.14 3.85 7.59
N PRO A 110 7.65 5.02 8.00
CA PRO A 110 7.32 6.24 7.30
C PRO A 110 7.70 6.11 5.82
N ASP A 111 6.92 6.79 4.99
CA ASP A 111 7.25 7.07 3.60
C ASP A 111 6.83 8.51 3.29
N PHE A 112 7.67 9.21 2.54
CA PHE A 112 7.45 10.62 2.24
C PHE A 112 7.89 10.92 0.82
N TYR A 113 6.92 11.25 -0.03
CA TYR A 113 7.17 11.39 -1.45
C TYR A 113 6.21 12.37 -2.15
N PRO A 114 6.63 12.97 -3.28
CA PRO A 114 5.80 13.86 -4.05
C PRO A 114 4.82 13.10 -4.97
N VAL A 115 3.66 13.71 -5.21
CA VAL A 115 2.66 13.28 -6.19
C VAL A 115 2.28 14.43 -7.11
N SER A 116 2.09 14.12 -8.39
CA SER A 116 1.67 15.10 -9.39
C SER A 116 0.17 15.38 -9.24
N LEU A 117 -0.22 16.66 -9.29
CA LEU A 117 -1.64 17.03 -9.40
C LEU A 117 -2.20 16.83 -10.82
N ARG A 118 -1.36 16.44 -11.78
CA ARG A 118 -1.73 16.22 -13.19
C ARG A 118 -1.29 14.84 -13.65
N GLY A 119 -2.23 14.10 -14.23
CA GLY A 119 -1.98 12.77 -14.80
C GLY A 119 -1.69 11.70 -13.73
N LYS A 120 -1.16 10.56 -14.18
CA LYS A 120 -0.86 9.38 -13.34
C LYS A 120 0.65 9.12 -13.20
N VAL A 121 1.47 10.13 -13.48
CA VAL A 121 2.93 10.00 -13.47
C VAL A 121 3.48 9.98 -12.05
N GLY A 122 4.45 9.11 -11.81
CA GLY A 122 5.29 9.12 -10.62
C GLY A 122 6.30 10.27 -10.68
N LEU A 123 6.77 10.69 -9.52
CA LEU A 123 7.80 11.71 -9.37
C LEU A 123 8.96 11.17 -8.54
N ASP A 124 10.17 11.55 -8.93
CA ASP A 124 11.36 11.37 -8.10
C ASP A 124 11.15 12.01 -6.73
N THR A 125 11.65 11.37 -5.68
CA THR A 125 11.44 11.78 -4.28
C THR A 125 11.94 13.20 -3.99
N SER A 126 12.92 13.70 -4.75
CA SER A 126 13.46 15.07 -4.62
C SER A 126 12.67 16.14 -5.39
N THR A 127 11.58 15.76 -6.06
CA THR A 127 10.79 16.70 -6.87
C THR A 127 10.06 17.72 -6.00
N ILE A 128 10.49 18.98 -6.07
CA ILE A 128 9.86 20.12 -5.39
C ILE A 128 9.58 21.24 -6.39
N ARG A 129 8.33 21.34 -6.86
CA ARG A 129 7.87 22.34 -7.84
C ARG A 129 6.39 22.69 -7.66
N ALA A 130 5.91 23.66 -8.43
CA ALA A 130 4.47 23.96 -8.52
C ALA A 130 3.66 22.74 -8.98
N HIS A 131 2.39 22.66 -8.59
CA HIS A 131 1.46 21.57 -8.93
C HIS A 131 1.87 20.17 -8.42
N VAL A 132 2.59 20.13 -7.30
CA VAL A 132 2.96 18.90 -6.59
C VAL A 132 2.41 18.96 -5.17
N LYS A 133 1.84 17.86 -4.72
CA LYS A 133 1.55 17.59 -3.30
C LYS A 133 2.53 16.55 -2.78
N HIS A 134 2.59 16.39 -1.46
CA HIS A 134 3.39 15.35 -0.83
C HIS A 134 2.46 14.41 -0.08
N VAL A 135 2.82 13.14 -0.08
CA VAL A 135 2.19 12.12 0.72
C VAL A 135 3.09 11.83 1.90
N LEU A 136 2.54 11.89 3.11
CA LEU A 136 3.17 11.31 4.29
C LEU A 136 2.38 10.06 4.65
N LYS A 137 3.03 8.91 4.54
CA LYS A 137 2.49 7.63 4.98
C LYS A 137 3.21 7.17 6.23
N ILE A 138 2.46 6.55 7.14
CA ILE A 138 2.98 5.86 8.31
C ILE A 138 2.25 4.53 8.53
N SER A 139 2.88 3.64 9.27
CA SER A 139 2.29 2.40 9.77
C SER A 139 2.04 2.56 11.27
N LEU A 140 0.78 2.39 11.71
CA LEU A 140 0.43 2.52 13.14
C LEU A 140 0.52 1.17 13.84
N ASP A 141 1.52 1.02 14.71
CA ASP A 141 1.81 -0.21 15.50
C ASP A 141 0.56 -0.75 16.22
N MET A 142 -0.27 0.16 16.76
CA MET A 142 -1.46 -0.19 17.54
C MET A 142 -2.62 -0.78 16.74
N LYS A 143 -2.78 -0.43 15.46
CA LYS A 143 -3.88 -0.93 14.62
C LYS A 143 -3.45 -1.91 13.54
N ARG A 144 -2.14 -1.98 13.26
CA ARG A 144 -1.60 -2.79 12.16
C ARG A 144 -2.17 -2.42 10.80
N TYR A 145 -2.41 -1.12 10.56
CA TYR A 145 -2.76 -0.57 9.25
C TYR A 145 -1.79 0.53 8.84
N ASP A 146 -1.75 0.75 7.53
CA ASP A 146 -1.02 1.83 6.89
C ASP A 146 -1.95 3.00 6.57
N TYR A 147 -1.59 4.19 7.05
CA TYR A 147 -2.35 5.42 6.84
C TYR A 147 -1.50 6.43 6.09
N TYR A 148 -2.14 7.23 5.26
CA TYR A 148 -1.49 8.35 4.60
C TYR A 148 -2.33 9.62 4.66
N THR A 149 -1.66 10.75 4.57
CA THR A 149 -2.28 12.05 4.30
C THR A 149 -1.68 12.64 3.02
N VAL A 150 -2.44 13.48 2.35
CA VAL A 150 -1.94 14.31 1.25
C VAL A 150 -1.84 15.74 1.75
N GLY A 151 -0.75 16.43 1.42
CA GLY A 151 -0.49 17.75 1.95
C GLY A 151 0.60 18.52 1.23
N THR A 152 1.01 19.61 1.85
CA THR A 152 2.00 20.54 1.32
C THR A 152 3.30 20.45 2.11
N TYR A 153 4.42 20.21 1.44
CA TYR A 153 5.75 20.26 2.03
C TYR A 153 6.36 21.66 1.87
N LEU A 154 6.55 22.35 2.99
CA LEU A 154 7.24 23.64 3.06
C LEU A 154 8.73 23.39 3.25
N SER A 155 9.46 23.19 2.15
CA SER A 155 10.87 22.80 2.15
C SER A 155 11.82 23.80 2.83
N ASN A 156 11.46 25.09 2.83
CA ASN A 156 12.18 26.16 3.52
C ASN A 156 11.98 26.16 5.04
N LYS A 157 10.90 25.53 5.53
CA LYS A 157 10.56 25.43 6.96
C LYS A 157 10.74 24.03 7.52
N ASP A 158 11.05 23.06 6.66
CA ASP A 158 11.10 21.64 7.00
C ASP A 158 9.83 21.14 7.69
N LYS A 159 8.68 21.56 7.15
CA LYS A 159 7.38 21.24 7.72
C LYS A 159 6.45 20.69 6.65
N TYR A 160 5.77 19.60 7.01
CA TYR A 160 4.66 19.06 6.24
C TYR A 160 3.34 19.50 6.87
N ILE A 161 2.37 19.86 6.04
CA ILE A 161 1.04 20.29 6.46
C ILE A 161 0.03 19.47 5.67
N PRO A 162 -0.66 18.49 6.29
CA PRO A 162 -1.78 17.79 5.68
C PRO A 162 -2.83 18.80 5.17
N ASP A 163 -3.42 18.49 4.02
CA ASP A 163 -4.60 19.24 3.55
C ASP A 163 -5.77 18.98 4.50
N ASN A 164 -6.69 19.94 4.63
CA ASN A 164 -7.84 19.85 5.55
C ASN A 164 -8.81 18.70 5.23
N THR A 165 -8.74 18.14 4.02
CA THR A 165 -9.50 16.96 3.58
C THR A 165 -8.80 15.64 3.88
N SER A 166 -7.57 15.67 4.42
CA SER A 166 -6.83 14.47 4.83
C SER A 166 -6.86 14.35 6.34
N GLU A 167 -7.70 13.46 6.88
CA GLU A 167 -7.71 13.20 8.31
C GLU A 167 -6.35 12.66 8.76
N ASP A 168 -5.75 13.35 9.72
CA ASP A 168 -4.42 13.10 10.22
C ASP A 168 -4.51 12.38 11.57
N GLY A 169 -4.88 11.10 11.51
CA GLY A 169 -5.26 10.32 12.67
C GLY A 169 -5.83 8.94 12.34
N TRP A 170 -6.66 8.40 13.23
CA TRP A 170 -7.13 7.02 13.16
C TRP A 170 -8.25 6.78 12.13
N GLY A 171 -8.96 7.83 11.71
CA GLY A 171 -9.89 7.81 10.58
C GLY A 171 -9.25 8.25 9.26
N GLY A 172 -7.92 8.39 9.22
CA GLY A 172 -7.17 8.75 8.03
C GLY A 172 -7.33 7.75 6.88
N LEU A 173 -6.98 8.20 5.67
CA LEU A 173 -7.00 7.38 4.47
C LEU A 173 -5.98 6.25 4.56
N ARG A 174 -6.33 5.08 4.01
CA ARG A 174 -5.48 3.89 3.94
C ARG A 174 -5.21 3.54 2.48
N TYR A 175 -4.08 2.88 2.22
CA TYR A 175 -3.86 2.29 0.90
C TYR A 175 -4.79 1.12 0.64
N HIS A 176 -5.02 0.33 1.69
CA HIS A 176 -5.77 -0.92 1.69
C HIS A 176 -6.56 -1.00 2.99
N ASP A 177 -7.81 -1.43 2.91
CA ASP A 177 -8.70 -1.60 4.06
C ASP A 177 -8.68 -3.03 4.64
N GLY A 178 -7.74 -3.86 4.17
CA GLY A 178 -7.55 -5.26 4.59
C GLY A 178 -6.20 -5.54 5.28
N ASN A 179 -5.68 -6.75 5.11
CA ASN A 179 -4.41 -7.23 5.67
C ASN A 179 -3.19 -6.61 4.97
N PHE A 180 -2.89 -5.34 5.26
CA PHE A 180 -1.80 -4.61 4.62
C PHE A 180 -1.03 -3.72 5.60
N TYR A 181 0.29 -3.92 5.70
CA TYR A 181 1.12 -3.23 6.68
C TYR A 181 2.56 -3.04 6.18
N ALA A 182 3.28 -2.08 6.76
CA ALA A 182 4.69 -1.80 6.49
C ALA A 182 5.00 -1.49 5.02
N SER A 183 4.02 -0.97 4.28
CA SER A 183 4.18 -0.64 2.87
C SER A 183 5.21 0.48 2.62
N LYS A 184 5.88 0.40 1.48
CA LYS A 184 6.90 1.35 1.06
C LYS A 184 6.86 1.48 -0.45
N SER A 185 6.92 2.73 -0.92
CA SER A 185 6.92 3.03 -2.35
C SER A 185 8.33 3.29 -2.86
N PHE A 186 8.51 3.19 -4.18
CA PHE A 186 9.71 3.72 -4.84
C PHE A 186 9.34 4.30 -6.20
N PHE A 187 10.18 5.21 -6.69
CA PHE A 187 10.05 5.77 -8.03
C PHE A 187 10.76 4.88 -9.04
N ASP A 188 10.03 4.43 -10.05
CA ASP A 188 10.53 3.73 -11.23
C ASP A 188 10.75 4.77 -12.35
N PRO A 189 12.01 5.19 -12.58
CA PRO A 189 12.32 6.18 -13.61
C PRO A 189 12.15 5.62 -15.03
N SER A 190 12.19 4.29 -15.22
CA SER A 190 12.08 3.67 -16.55
C SER A 190 10.69 3.86 -17.16
N LYS A 191 9.66 3.88 -16.30
CA LYS A 191 8.26 4.06 -16.68
C LYS A 191 7.60 5.31 -16.12
N ASN A 192 8.39 6.20 -15.48
CA ASN A 192 7.92 7.42 -14.84
C ASN A 192 6.69 7.18 -13.93
N ARG A 193 6.77 6.14 -13.10
CA ARG A 193 5.69 5.73 -12.20
C ARG A 193 6.21 5.53 -10.79
N ARG A 194 5.33 5.68 -9.80
CA ARG A 194 5.63 5.27 -8.43
C ARG A 194 4.99 3.90 -8.22
N ILE A 195 5.80 2.93 -7.84
CA ILE A 195 5.31 1.61 -7.43
C ILE A 195 4.73 1.80 -6.03
N LEU A 196 3.43 1.50 -5.89
CA LEU A 196 2.54 1.89 -4.79
C LEU A 196 2.28 3.42 -4.71
N GLN A 197 1.12 3.85 -5.21
CA GLN A 197 0.63 5.24 -5.14
C GLN A 197 -0.76 5.30 -4.46
N LEU A 198 -1.49 6.42 -4.55
CA LEU A 198 -2.78 6.56 -3.83
C LEU A 198 -3.92 5.78 -4.51
N VAL A 199 -4.21 6.09 -5.77
CA VAL A 199 -5.09 5.28 -6.64
C VAL A 199 -4.24 4.16 -7.21
N GLN A 200 -4.43 2.93 -6.76
CA GLN A 200 -3.53 1.83 -7.10
C GLN A 200 -4.18 0.86 -8.06
N TRP A 201 -3.36 0.35 -8.95
CA TRP A 201 -3.72 -0.71 -9.86
C TRP A 201 -2.54 -1.67 -9.93
N PRO A 202 -2.77 -2.98 -10.11
CA PRO A 202 -1.68 -3.91 -10.37
C PRO A 202 -0.83 -3.42 -11.54
N VAL A 203 0.49 -3.58 -11.42
CA VAL A 203 1.43 -3.20 -12.48
C VAL A 203 1.07 -3.96 -13.77
N GLU A 204 1.18 -3.29 -14.92
CA GLU A 204 0.79 -3.88 -16.21
C GLU A 204 1.57 -5.15 -16.56
N GLU A 205 2.78 -5.31 -16.02
CA GLU A 205 3.60 -6.52 -16.15
C GLU A 205 2.87 -7.78 -15.66
N LEU A 206 1.98 -7.64 -14.67
CA LEU A 206 1.15 -8.74 -14.17
C LEU A 206 0.29 -9.33 -15.29
N ASN A 207 -0.15 -8.52 -16.26
CA ASN A 207 -0.98 -8.99 -17.36
C ASN A 207 -0.25 -10.00 -18.26
N SER A 208 1.08 -10.04 -18.24
CA SER A 208 1.88 -11.08 -18.93
C SER A 208 1.71 -12.50 -18.35
N LEU A 209 1.09 -12.59 -17.16
CA LEU A 209 0.72 -13.86 -16.52
C LEU A 209 -0.66 -14.37 -16.95
N ARG A 210 -1.48 -13.56 -17.63
CA ARG A 210 -2.79 -13.99 -18.12
C ARG A 210 -2.61 -15.06 -19.21
N GLU A 211 -3.30 -16.18 -19.04
CA GLU A 211 -3.36 -17.26 -20.02
C GLU A 211 -4.77 -17.36 -20.61
N LYS A 212 -5.49 -18.43 -20.27
CA LYS A 212 -6.83 -18.70 -20.78
C LYS A 212 -7.82 -17.67 -20.27
N GLU A 213 -8.54 -17.03 -21.19
CA GLU A 213 -9.58 -16.04 -20.93
C GLU A 213 -10.99 -16.64 -21.07
N VAL A 214 -11.90 -16.23 -20.19
CA VAL A 214 -13.34 -16.51 -20.24
C VAL A 214 -14.10 -15.20 -20.11
N LYS A 215 -15.12 -14.99 -20.96
CA LYS A 215 -15.94 -13.78 -20.95
C LYS A 215 -17.40 -14.11 -20.66
N LEU A 216 -18.04 -13.29 -19.83
CA LEU A 216 -19.49 -13.23 -19.68
C LEU A 216 -19.96 -11.81 -20.00
N ARG A 217 -21.09 -11.69 -20.68
CA ARG A 217 -21.67 -10.39 -21.05
C ARG A 217 -23.17 -10.41 -20.89
N ASN A 218 -23.73 -9.27 -20.50
CA ASN A 218 -25.16 -9.02 -20.36
C ASN A 218 -25.91 -10.09 -19.55
N GLN A 219 -25.27 -10.66 -18.52
CA GLN A 219 -25.91 -11.65 -17.66
C GLN A 219 -26.76 -10.92 -16.63
N LYS A 220 -28.08 -11.15 -16.67
CA LYS A 220 -29.03 -10.58 -15.71
C LYS A 220 -29.17 -11.54 -14.54
N LEU A 221 -28.92 -11.05 -13.33
CA LEU A 221 -29.01 -11.83 -12.10
C LEU A 221 -30.07 -11.21 -11.20
N LYS A 222 -31.14 -11.95 -10.95
CA LYS A 222 -32.16 -11.63 -9.93
C LYS A 222 -31.68 -12.11 -8.57
N LYS A 223 -32.47 -11.83 -7.54
CA LYS A 223 -32.20 -12.30 -6.17
C LYS A 223 -32.03 -13.82 -6.12
N GLY A 224 -30.90 -14.27 -5.59
CA GLY A 224 -30.52 -15.68 -5.45
C GLY A 224 -29.89 -16.28 -6.71
N ASP A 225 -29.85 -15.54 -7.83
CA ASP A 225 -29.21 -16.03 -9.05
C ASP A 225 -27.69 -15.97 -8.92
N TYR A 226 -27.03 -16.98 -9.48
CA TYR A 226 -25.59 -17.02 -9.66
C TYR A 226 -25.23 -17.63 -11.02
N ALA A 227 -24.06 -17.24 -11.54
CA ALA A 227 -23.44 -17.85 -12.70
C ALA A 227 -22.02 -18.27 -12.35
N GLU A 228 -21.72 -19.55 -12.60
CA GLU A 228 -20.37 -20.09 -12.43
C GLU A 228 -19.49 -19.73 -13.63
N VAL A 229 -18.29 -19.23 -13.35
CA VAL A 229 -17.27 -18.95 -14.36
C VAL A 229 -16.45 -20.22 -14.60
N LYS A 230 -16.91 -21.02 -15.56
CA LYS A 230 -16.29 -22.30 -15.88
C LYS A 230 -15.06 -22.14 -16.76
N GLY A 231 -14.16 -23.12 -16.67
CA GLY A 231 -13.03 -23.25 -17.59
C GLY A 231 -11.81 -22.39 -17.25
N ILE A 232 -11.72 -21.85 -16.03
CA ILE A 232 -10.55 -21.15 -15.51
C ILE A 232 -9.95 -21.88 -14.30
N THR A 233 -8.70 -21.60 -13.97
CA THR A 233 -8.08 -22.00 -12.70
C THR A 233 -8.50 -21.03 -11.60
N ALA A 234 -9.69 -21.22 -11.01
CA ALA A 234 -10.27 -20.25 -10.07
C ALA A 234 -9.41 -19.95 -8.83
N ALA A 235 -8.55 -20.89 -8.40
CA ALA A 235 -7.62 -20.67 -7.30
C ALA A 235 -6.44 -19.75 -7.66
N GLN A 236 -6.18 -19.46 -8.94
CA GLN A 236 -5.10 -18.58 -9.39
C GLN A 236 -5.56 -17.83 -10.65
N ALA A 237 -6.26 -16.71 -10.44
CA ALA A 237 -6.99 -16.00 -11.48
C ALA A 237 -6.95 -14.48 -11.31
N ASP A 238 -7.19 -13.78 -12.42
CA ASP A 238 -7.43 -12.34 -12.46
C ASP A 238 -8.82 -12.13 -13.07
N VAL A 239 -9.68 -11.38 -12.40
CA VAL A 239 -11.09 -11.22 -12.77
C VAL A 239 -11.43 -9.75 -12.80
N GLU A 240 -11.94 -9.26 -13.93
CA GLU A 240 -12.46 -7.90 -14.08
C GLU A 240 -13.94 -7.97 -14.39
N VAL A 241 -14.78 -7.27 -13.61
CA VAL A 241 -16.23 -7.26 -13.78
C VAL A 241 -16.78 -5.85 -13.68
N THR A 242 -17.77 -5.55 -14.52
CA THR A 242 -18.59 -4.33 -14.44
C THR A 242 -20.05 -4.72 -14.30
N PHE A 243 -20.66 -4.18 -13.25
CA PHE A 243 -22.08 -4.34 -12.97
C PHE A 243 -22.84 -3.07 -13.34
N SER A 244 -24.09 -3.22 -13.78
CA SER A 244 -25.09 -2.17 -13.79
C SER A 244 -26.29 -2.55 -12.92
N PHE A 245 -26.94 -1.56 -12.32
CA PHE A 245 -28.04 -1.77 -11.36
C PHE A 245 -29.05 -0.63 -11.39
N SER A 246 -30.24 -0.84 -10.85
CA SER A 246 -31.28 0.19 -10.71
C SER A 246 -31.00 1.16 -9.56
N GLY A 247 -30.40 0.65 -8.47
CA GLY A 247 -29.99 1.36 -7.26
C GLY A 247 -29.29 0.43 -6.27
N LEU A 248 -28.80 0.99 -5.15
CA LEU A 248 -28.11 0.25 -4.08
C LEU A 248 -28.90 0.13 -2.78
N SER A 249 -30.10 0.71 -2.70
CA SER A 249 -30.95 0.74 -1.49
C SER A 249 -31.36 -0.64 -0.97
N ASN A 250 -31.22 -1.64 -1.83
CA ASN A 250 -31.72 -3.01 -1.68
C ASN A 250 -30.58 -4.04 -1.82
N ALA A 251 -29.33 -3.59 -1.63
CA ALA A 251 -28.16 -4.46 -1.56
C ALA A 251 -28.27 -5.40 -0.34
N GLU A 252 -27.74 -6.61 -0.46
CA GLU A 252 -27.74 -7.56 0.64
C GLU A 252 -26.88 -7.09 1.82
N ALA A 253 -27.20 -7.61 3.02
CA ALA A 253 -26.27 -7.53 4.13
C ALA A 253 -25.06 -8.43 3.86
N PHE A 254 -23.87 -7.97 4.23
CA PHE A 254 -22.65 -8.73 4.05
C PHE A 254 -22.66 -10.00 4.93
N ASP A 255 -22.39 -11.17 4.32
CA ASP A 255 -22.20 -12.44 5.02
C ASP A 255 -20.71 -12.66 5.39
N PRO A 256 -20.34 -12.72 6.68
CA PRO A 256 -18.96 -12.95 7.10
C PRO A 256 -18.49 -14.41 7.01
N SER A 257 -19.37 -15.35 6.64
CA SER A 257 -19.03 -16.77 6.55
C SER A 257 -18.01 -17.03 5.41
N SER A 258 -16.84 -17.60 5.75
CA SER A 258 -15.72 -17.69 4.80
C SER A 258 -14.86 -18.96 4.86
N SER A 259 -14.94 -19.77 5.92
CA SER A 259 -14.21 -21.04 6.01
C SER A 259 -14.80 -21.97 7.07
N LEU A 260 -14.67 -23.29 6.88
CA LEU A 260 -15.11 -24.33 7.83
C LEU A 260 -14.14 -24.52 9.00
N ASN A 261 -12.89 -24.06 8.90
CA ASN A 261 -11.88 -24.29 9.95
C ASN A 261 -12.18 -23.50 11.22
N ILE A 262 -12.30 -24.20 12.35
CA ILE A 262 -12.46 -23.58 13.67
C ILE A 262 -11.10 -22.99 14.10
N GLY A 263 -11.11 -21.78 14.66
CA GLY A 263 -9.90 -21.13 15.21
C GLY A 263 -9.06 -20.30 14.25
N LEU A 264 -9.44 -20.17 12.97
CA LEU A 264 -8.80 -19.21 12.07
C LEU A 264 -9.26 -17.78 12.33
N TYR A 265 -8.33 -16.84 12.17
CA TYR A 265 -8.65 -15.41 12.06
C TYR A 265 -9.36 -15.16 10.72
N LYS A 266 -10.65 -14.82 10.77
CA LYS A 266 -11.51 -14.59 9.59
C LYS A 266 -12.23 -13.23 9.71
N PRO A 267 -11.48 -12.12 9.84
CA PRO A 267 -12.11 -10.81 9.88
C PRO A 267 -12.79 -10.52 8.54
N SER A 268 -13.79 -9.67 8.60
CA SER A 268 -14.37 -9.05 7.43
C SER A 268 -13.81 -7.65 7.29
N PHE A 269 -13.43 -7.29 6.08
CA PHE A 269 -12.88 -5.98 5.75
C PHE A 269 -13.88 -5.20 4.88
N ALA A 270 -13.88 -3.89 5.05
CA ALA A 270 -14.75 -3.00 4.27
C ALA A 270 -14.09 -1.63 4.13
N GLY A 271 -14.36 -0.98 3.00
CA GLY A 271 -13.97 0.39 2.72
C GLY A 271 -15.07 1.06 1.89
N PHE A 272 -15.30 2.35 2.12
CA PHE A 272 -16.21 3.12 1.27
C PHE A 272 -15.55 3.41 -0.07
N VAL A 273 -16.35 3.40 -1.14
CA VAL A 273 -15.90 3.68 -2.50
C VAL A 273 -16.41 5.06 -2.91
N ASP A 274 -15.49 6.02 -3.06
CA ASP A 274 -15.81 7.35 -3.57
C ASP A 274 -15.94 7.32 -5.10
N VAL A 275 -17.14 6.99 -5.59
CA VAL A 275 -17.45 6.89 -7.02
C VAL A 275 -18.77 7.57 -7.35
N ASN A 276 -18.81 8.24 -8.50
CA ASN A 276 -20.04 8.78 -9.03
C ASN A 276 -20.85 7.66 -9.71
N LEU A 277 -22.02 7.35 -9.15
CA LEU A 277 -22.94 6.31 -9.64
C LEU A 277 -24.05 6.86 -10.55
N ALA A 278 -23.89 8.04 -11.14
CA ALA A 278 -24.89 8.59 -12.08
C ALA A 278 -25.16 7.67 -13.28
N ASN A 279 -24.15 6.93 -13.73
CA ASN A 279 -24.30 5.91 -14.78
C ASN A 279 -24.79 4.55 -14.25
N LYS A 280 -25.00 4.44 -12.93
CA LYS A 280 -25.37 3.23 -12.19
C LYS A 280 -24.50 2.02 -12.50
N LYS A 281 -23.20 2.25 -12.69
CA LYS A 281 -22.21 1.20 -12.94
C LYS A 281 -21.14 1.16 -11.85
N LEU A 282 -20.69 -0.04 -11.53
CA LEU A 282 -19.58 -0.28 -10.61
C LEU A 282 -18.65 -1.34 -11.20
N SER A 283 -17.35 -1.07 -11.15
CA SER A 283 -16.32 -2.03 -11.56
C SER A 283 -15.57 -2.59 -10.36
N LEU A 284 -15.18 -3.86 -10.49
CA LEU A 284 -14.33 -4.57 -9.54
C LEU A 284 -13.31 -5.38 -10.33
N ARG A 285 -12.04 -5.27 -9.95
CA ARG A 285 -11.01 -6.26 -10.31
C ARG A 285 -10.65 -7.07 -9.09
N THR A 286 -10.48 -8.37 -9.24
CA THR A 286 -10.09 -9.27 -8.15
C THR A 286 -8.93 -10.14 -8.62
N LEU A 287 -7.81 -10.03 -7.93
CA LEU A 287 -6.69 -10.97 -8.03
C LEU A 287 -6.89 -12.08 -7.00
N ILE A 288 -6.81 -13.32 -7.46
CA ILE A 288 -6.96 -14.51 -6.63
C ILE A 288 -5.69 -15.33 -6.78
N ASP A 289 -5.02 -15.61 -5.67
CA ASP A 289 -3.84 -16.48 -5.64
C ASP A 289 -3.84 -17.33 -4.36
N HIS A 290 -4.51 -18.46 -4.46
CA HIS A 290 -4.64 -19.50 -3.43
C HIS A 290 -5.18 -18.99 -2.09
N SER A 291 -4.30 -18.41 -1.27
CA SER A 291 -4.59 -17.93 0.09
C SER A 291 -4.64 -16.41 0.22
N ILE A 292 -4.54 -15.68 -0.90
CA ILE A 292 -4.66 -14.23 -0.97
C ILE A 292 -5.68 -13.84 -2.03
N VAL A 293 -6.51 -12.85 -1.68
CA VAL A 293 -7.47 -12.22 -2.60
C VAL A 293 -7.32 -10.72 -2.46
N GLU A 294 -7.12 -10.02 -3.57
CA GLU A 294 -6.97 -8.57 -3.60
C GLU A 294 -8.03 -7.98 -4.54
N GLY A 295 -8.98 -7.24 -3.96
CA GLY A 295 -10.07 -6.58 -4.68
C GLY A 295 -9.81 -5.09 -4.89
N PHE A 296 -10.01 -4.60 -6.11
CA PHE A 296 -9.84 -3.21 -6.52
C PHE A 296 -11.18 -2.65 -7.00
N GLY A 297 -11.86 -1.92 -6.11
CA GLY A 297 -13.14 -1.27 -6.40
C GLY A 297 -12.95 0.03 -7.19
N ALA A 298 -13.85 0.27 -8.15
CA ALA A 298 -13.95 1.50 -8.93
C ALA A 298 -12.60 1.96 -9.53
N GLY A 299 -11.85 1.02 -10.13
CA GLY A 299 -10.55 1.30 -10.76
C GLY A 299 -9.43 1.59 -9.76
N GLY A 300 -9.50 1.00 -8.57
CA GLY A 300 -8.41 1.08 -7.58
C GLY A 300 -8.51 2.24 -6.59
N LYS A 301 -9.71 2.82 -6.44
CA LYS A 301 -9.97 3.85 -5.42
C LYS A 301 -10.12 3.27 -4.02
N THR A 302 -10.62 2.05 -3.93
CA THR A 302 -10.75 1.29 -2.69
C THR A 302 -10.18 -0.09 -2.94
N ILE A 303 -9.33 -0.54 -2.02
CA ILE A 303 -8.59 -1.79 -2.20
C ILE A 303 -8.68 -2.59 -0.91
N ILE A 304 -9.00 -3.87 -1.05
CA ILE A 304 -9.13 -4.79 0.08
C ILE A 304 -8.30 -6.01 -0.23
N LEU A 305 -7.29 -6.24 0.60
CA LEU A 305 -6.49 -7.47 0.60
C LEU A 305 -6.93 -8.37 1.73
N SER A 306 -7.35 -9.59 1.39
CA SER A 306 -7.77 -10.61 2.33
C SER A 306 -6.86 -11.83 2.27
N ARG A 307 -6.66 -12.45 3.42
CA ARG A 307 -6.01 -13.77 3.51
C ARG A 307 -7.07 -14.81 3.84
N VAL A 308 -7.11 -15.90 3.08
CA VAL A 308 -8.11 -16.96 3.22
C VAL A 308 -7.43 -18.33 3.24
N HIS A 309 -7.99 -19.27 3.99
CA HIS A 309 -7.46 -20.62 4.12
C HIS A 309 -8.60 -21.65 4.00
N PRO A 310 -9.14 -21.84 2.78
CA PRO A 310 -10.21 -22.80 2.54
C PRO A 310 -9.69 -24.23 2.68
N THR A 311 -10.57 -25.15 3.09
CA THR A 311 -10.27 -26.59 3.13
C THR A 311 -10.78 -27.32 1.89
N LEU A 312 -11.87 -26.84 1.28
CA LEU A 312 -12.51 -27.45 0.13
C LEU A 312 -12.11 -26.77 -1.18
N ALA A 313 -12.17 -25.44 -1.24
CA ALA A 313 -11.85 -24.65 -2.42
C ALA A 313 -10.33 -24.50 -2.63
N VAL A 314 -9.64 -25.62 -2.85
CA VAL A 314 -8.17 -25.69 -3.00
C VAL A 314 -7.83 -26.19 -4.40
N LYS A 315 -6.91 -25.49 -5.09
CA LYS A 315 -6.47 -25.81 -6.45
C LYS A 315 -7.66 -25.98 -7.40
N ASN A 316 -7.81 -27.15 -8.01
CA ASN A 316 -8.83 -27.44 -9.02
C ASN A 316 -10.24 -27.62 -8.43
N GLN A 317 -10.36 -27.67 -7.09
CA GLN A 317 -11.65 -27.68 -6.38
C GLN A 317 -12.15 -26.27 -6.05
N ALA A 318 -11.38 -25.23 -6.36
CA ALA A 318 -11.86 -23.86 -6.28
C ALA A 318 -12.77 -23.56 -7.46
N HIS A 319 -13.85 -22.83 -7.20
CA HIS A 319 -14.81 -22.38 -8.20
C HIS A 319 -14.96 -20.85 -8.08
N LEU A 320 -15.28 -20.21 -9.21
CA LEU A 320 -15.54 -18.77 -9.28
C LEU A 320 -16.99 -18.55 -9.68
N PHE A 321 -17.66 -17.65 -8.98
CA PHE A 321 -19.06 -17.30 -9.22
C PHE A 321 -19.24 -15.79 -9.30
N VAL A 322 -20.19 -15.37 -10.13
CA VAL A 322 -20.83 -14.05 -10.03
C VAL A 322 -22.26 -14.28 -9.57
N PHE A 323 -22.72 -13.52 -8.56
CA PHE A 323 -24.01 -13.78 -7.92
C PHE A 323 -24.71 -12.47 -7.53
N ASN A 324 -25.99 -12.56 -7.23
CA ASN A 324 -26.78 -11.46 -6.68
C ASN A 324 -27.77 -11.98 -5.63
N ASN A 325 -27.59 -11.62 -4.37
CA ASN A 325 -28.59 -11.86 -3.32
C ASN A 325 -29.37 -10.60 -2.93
N GLY A 326 -29.06 -9.45 -3.54
CA GLY A 326 -29.86 -8.24 -3.40
C GLY A 326 -31.25 -8.42 -4.01
N THR A 327 -32.24 -7.64 -3.56
CA THR A 327 -33.60 -7.78 -4.09
C THR A 327 -33.77 -7.13 -5.46
N GLU A 328 -32.93 -6.17 -5.80
CA GLU A 328 -32.88 -5.55 -7.13
C GLU A 328 -32.09 -6.42 -8.11
N GLN A 329 -32.56 -6.50 -9.36
CA GLN A 329 -31.82 -7.17 -10.41
C GLN A 329 -30.56 -6.36 -10.77
N ILE A 330 -29.42 -7.06 -10.86
CA ILE A 330 -28.19 -6.50 -11.42
C ILE A 330 -27.95 -7.09 -12.81
N THR A 331 -27.20 -6.37 -13.63
CA THR A 331 -26.66 -6.90 -14.89
C THR A 331 -25.16 -6.92 -14.83
N VAL A 332 -24.57 -8.09 -15.07
CA VAL A 332 -23.14 -8.23 -15.37
C VAL A 332 -22.96 -7.77 -16.82
N GLU A 333 -22.65 -6.50 -17.02
CA GLU A 333 -22.48 -5.88 -18.33
C GLU A 333 -21.34 -6.57 -19.09
N SER A 334 -20.21 -6.71 -18.39
CA SER A 334 -19.03 -7.41 -18.87
C SER A 334 -18.27 -8.02 -17.71
N MET A 335 -17.81 -9.24 -17.90
CA MET A 335 -16.85 -9.90 -17.03
C MET A 335 -15.81 -10.59 -17.90
N GLU A 336 -14.54 -10.40 -17.55
CA GLU A 336 -13.40 -11.08 -18.15
C GLU A 336 -12.61 -11.74 -17.03
N ALA A 337 -12.34 -13.02 -17.16
CA ALA A 337 -11.59 -13.79 -16.18
C ALA A 337 -10.45 -14.53 -16.88
N TRP A 338 -9.24 -14.39 -16.35
CA TRP A 338 -8.06 -15.06 -16.85
C TRP A 338 -7.55 -16.06 -15.82
N SER A 339 -7.22 -17.27 -16.29
CA SER A 339 -6.31 -18.13 -15.53
C SER A 339 -4.94 -17.47 -15.56
N MET A 340 -4.25 -17.45 -14.42
CA MET A 340 -2.93 -16.85 -14.30
C MET A 340 -1.89 -17.97 -14.23
N LYS A 341 -0.79 -17.84 -14.96
CA LYS A 341 0.38 -18.72 -14.76
C LYS A 341 1.15 -18.29 -13.52
N SER A 342 1.84 -19.25 -12.90
CA SER A 342 2.72 -18.96 -11.78
C SER A 342 3.92 -18.13 -12.25
N ALA A 343 4.21 -17.05 -11.53
CA ALA A 343 5.43 -16.28 -11.75
C ALA A 343 6.65 -17.13 -11.35
N ARG A 344 7.76 -16.96 -12.06
CA ARG A 344 9.05 -17.46 -11.60
C ARG A 344 9.58 -16.50 -10.53
N ILE A 345 9.50 -16.93 -9.28
CA ILE A 345 10.00 -16.20 -8.12
C ILE A 345 11.26 -16.93 -7.67
N ASN A 346 12.43 -16.29 -7.84
CA ASN A 346 13.74 -16.84 -7.50
C ASN A 346 14.15 -16.47 -6.08
#